data_AF-A0AAE0UJL8-F1
#
_entry.id   AF-A0AAE0UJL8-F1
#
_cell.length_a   1.000
_cell.length_b   1.000
_cell.length_c   1.000
_cell.angle_alpha   90.00
_cell.angle_beta   90.00
_cell.angle_gamma   90.00
#
_symmetry.space_group_name_H-M   'P 1'
#
loop_
_entity.id
_entity.type
_entity.pdbx_description
1 polymer ?
#
loop_
_entity_poly.entity_id
_entity_poly.type
_entity_poly.pdbx_seq_one_letter_code
_entity_poly.pdbx_strand_id
1 'polypeptide(L)'
;MDDDRVPDIQLDRLTMFCAARNAALCVEFVTVRCRPFYLPREFIIIFIVRVYIPPSTNAKEALCELYRAISELQNAHPDGLFIIAGDYNHANLKSVLPKFHQRTKPVLKQVKTWPAGAISARQDCFECTDWDMFREAATNGKTTDLEEYISSVTSYISKCIDDVTISKSITTRSNQKPWMTAKVRALLKSRDWISPELETRMP
;
A
#
# COMPACT_ATOMS: atom_id res chain seq x y z
N MET A 1 -24.27 0.52 -30.23
CA MET A 1 -25.14 1.15 -29.22
C MET A 1 -25.49 0.02 -28.28
N ASP A 2 -24.63 -0.24 -27.31
CA ASP A 2 -24.92 -1.16 -26.22
C ASP A 2 -24.58 -0.42 -24.94
N ASP A 3 -25.64 -0.05 -24.25
CA ASP A 3 -25.66 0.63 -22.96
C ASP A 3 -25.28 -0.45 -21.92
N ASP A 4 -24.00 -0.51 -21.56
CA ASP A 4 -23.42 -1.38 -20.53
C ASP A 4 -23.91 -1.02 -19.10
N ARG A 5 -25.23 -0.85 -18.94
CA ARG A 5 -25.88 -0.73 -17.63
C ARG A 5 -25.91 -2.10 -16.97
N VAL A 6 -24.95 -2.31 -16.08
CA VAL A 6 -25.05 -3.33 -15.03
C VAL A 6 -26.33 -3.05 -14.21
N PRO A 7 -27.19 -4.05 -13.96
CA PRO A 7 -28.48 -3.83 -13.30
C PRO A 7 -28.33 -3.28 -11.89
N ASP A 8 -29.22 -2.35 -11.54
CA ASP A 8 -29.34 -1.78 -10.19
C ASP A 8 -29.62 -2.89 -9.17
N ILE A 9 -28.67 -3.15 -8.27
CA ILE A 9 -28.88 -4.05 -7.14
C ILE A 9 -29.56 -3.25 -6.03
N GLN A 10 -30.88 -3.41 -5.91
CA GLN A 10 -31.65 -2.93 -4.76
C GLN A 10 -31.36 -3.83 -3.56
N LEU A 11 -30.46 -3.40 -2.66
CA LEU A 11 -30.38 -3.96 -1.31
C LEU A 11 -31.27 -3.09 -0.41
N ASP A 12 -32.22 -3.71 0.29
CA ASP A 12 -33.32 -3.06 1.02
C ASP A 12 -32.97 -1.66 1.56
N ARG A 13 -33.56 -0.64 0.91
CA ARG A 13 -33.54 0.79 1.27
C ARG A 13 -32.20 1.53 1.12
N LEU A 14 -31.25 0.99 0.34
CA LEU A 14 -30.19 1.76 -0.31
C LEU A 14 -30.53 1.95 -1.79
N THR A 15 -30.79 3.17 -2.24
CA THR A 15 -30.80 3.44 -3.69
C THR A 15 -29.37 3.55 -4.19
N MET A 16 -28.74 2.41 -4.43
CA MET A 16 -27.39 2.31 -4.96
C MET A 16 -27.40 2.73 -6.43
N PHE A 17 -27.15 4.01 -6.69
CA PHE A 17 -26.83 4.46 -8.04
C PHE A 17 -25.36 4.14 -8.30
N CYS A 18 -25.10 3.12 -9.12
CA CYS A 18 -23.77 2.83 -9.61
C CYS A 18 -23.44 3.84 -10.72
N ALA A 19 -22.77 4.94 -10.37
CA ALA A 19 -22.34 5.93 -11.35
C ALA A 19 -20.87 5.70 -11.73
N ALA A 20 -20.70 5.45 -13.03
CA ALA A 20 -19.48 5.51 -13.84
C ALA A 20 -18.43 4.43 -13.61
N ARG A 21 -18.57 3.31 -14.33
CA ARG A 21 -17.42 2.54 -14.82
C ARG A 21 -16.80 3.35 -15.97
N ASN A 22 -15.98 4.35 -15.66
CA ASN A 22 -15.27 5.07 -16.71
C ASN A 22 -14.11 4.19 -17.16
N ALA A 23 -14.21 3.63 -18.37
CA ALA A 23 -13.18 2.82 -19.02
C ALA A 23 -11.98 3.67 -19.48
N ALA A 24 -11.63 4.71 -18.74
CA ALA A 24 -10.31 5.30 -18.87
C ALA A 24 -9.34 4.25 -18.31
N LEU A 25 -8.34 3.83 -19.10
CA LEU A 25 -7.24 2.95 -18.67
C LEU A 25 -6.53 3.44 -17.38
N CYS A 26 -6.89 4.63 -16.90
CA CYS A 26 -6.20 5.34 -15.85
C CYS A 26 -6.83 5.23 -14.45
N VAL A 27 -8.15 5.07 -14.33
CA VAL A 27 -8.80 5.01 -13.01
C VAL A 27 -10.09 4.21 -13.04
N GLU A 28 -10.20 3.26 -12.12
CA GLU A 28 -11.43 2.52 -11.88
C GLU A 28 -12.08 3.08 -10.61
N PHE A 29 -13.35 3.48 -10.69
CA PHE A 29 -14.07 3.87 -9.50
C PHE A 29 -15.53 3.44 -9.57
N VAL A 30 -16.13 3.28 -8.39
CA VAL A 30 -17.55 2.99 -8.21
C VAL A 30 -18.08 3.99 -7.21
N THR A 31 -19.11 4.72 -7.61
CA THR A 31 -19.82 5.61 -6.70
C THR A 31 -21.08 4.90 -6.22
N VAL A 32 -21.29 4.89 -4.91
CA VAL A 32 -22.52 4.45 -4.26
C VAL A 32 -23.17 5.66 -3.62
N ARG A 33 -24.39 5.95 -4.05
CA ARG A 33 -25.25 6.94 -3.42
C ARG A 33 -26.11 6.25 -2.36
N CYS A 34 -26.23 6.82 -1.17
CA CYS A 34 -27.13 6.29 -0.14
C CYS A 34 -27.66 7.39 0.79
N ARG A 35 -28.82 7.13 1.41
CA ARG A 35 -29.43 8.04 2.38
C ARG A 35 -29.84 7.26 3.64
N PRO A 36 -28.92 7.09 4.61
CA PRO A 36 -29.23 6.43 5.87
C PRO A 36 -30.38 7.13 6.62
N PHE A 37 -31.17 6.37 7.38
CA PHE A 37 -32.31 6.89 8.15
C PHE A 37 -31.93 7.97 9.17
N TYR A 38 -30.72 7.88 9.73
CA TYR A 38 -30.24 8.76 10.79
C TYR A 38 -29.12 9.67 10.30
N LEU A 39 -29.36 10.36 9.18
CA LEU A 39 -28.41 11.34 8.67
C LEU A 39 -28.59 12.69 9.39
N PRO A 40 -27.50 13.35 9.83
CA PRO A 40 -27.58 14.71 10.38
C PRO A 40 -28.30 15.64 9.39
N ARG A 41 -29.04 16.62 9.91
CA ARG A 41 -29.91 17.49 9.09
C ARG A 41 -29.13 18.29 8.03
N GLU A 42 -27.84 18.50 8.27
CA GLU A 42 -26.92 19.21 7.39
C GLU A 42 -26.57 18.44 6.11
N PHE A 43 -26.75 17.12 6.10
CA PHE A 43 -26.45 16.29 4.93
C PHE A 43 -27.73 15.62 4.43
N ILE A 44 -28.01 15.79 3.14
CA ILE A 44 -29.20 15.19 2.54
C ILE A 44 -28.92 13.79 2.00
N ILE A 45 -27.65 13.49 1.72
CA ILE A 45 -27.22 12.27 1.03
C ILE A 45 -25.74 11.97 1.30
N ILE A 46 -25.35 10.70 1.25
CA ILE A 46 -23.96 10.25 1.29
C ILE A 46 -23.57 9.69 -0.08
N PHE A 47 -22.38 10.07 -0.54
CA PHE A 47 -21.68 9.44 -1.64
C PHE A 47 -20.45 8.70 -1.11
N ILE A 48 -20.41 7.40 -1.33
CA ILE A 48 -19.25 6.55 -1.06
C ILE A 48 -18.60 6.24 -2.40
N VAL A 49 -17.44 6.84 -2.66
CA VAL A 49 -16.66 6.64 -3.88
C VAL A 49 -15.53 5.67 -3.58
N ARG A 50 -15.60 4.47 -4.15
CA ARG A 50 -14.49 3.51 -4.13
C ARG A 50 -13.59 3.74 -5.32
N VAL A 51 -12.29 3.94 -5.10
CA VAL A 51 -11.32 4.24 -6.17
C VAL A 51 -10.19 3.22 -6.21
N TYR A 52 -9.78 2.83 -7.40
CA TYR A 52 -8.58 2.06 -7.67
C TYR A 52 -7.79 2.73 -8.80
N ILE A 53 -6.54 3.09 -8.51
CA ILE A 53 -5.61 3.63 -9.53
C ILE A 53 -4.52 2.57 -9.76
N PRO A 54 -4.47 1.91 -10.92
CA PRO A 54 -3.46 0.88 -11.19
C PRO A 54 -2.03 1.42 -11.05
N PRO A 55 -1.06 0.60 -10.55
CA PRO A 55 0.32 1.03 -10.36
C PRO A 55 1.09 1.26 -11.68
N SER A 56 0.54 0.77 -12.79
CA SER A 56 1.06 0.92 -14.16
C SER A 56 0.69 2.26 -14.79
N THR A 57 -0.32 2.96 -14.27
CA THR A 57 -0.91 4.17 -14.87
C THR A 57 -0.19 5.48 -14.51
N ASN A 58 -0.28 6.47 -15.40
CA ASN A 58 0.04 7.87 -15.11
C ASN A 58 -0.86 8.48 -14.01
N ALA A 59 -0.27 8.78 -12.84
CA ALA A 59 -0.99 9.33 -11.70
C ALA A 59 -1.64 10.69 -11.97
N LYS A 60 -1.05 11.55 -12.81
CA LYS A 60 -1.61 12.89 -13.07
C LYS A 60 -2.94 12.79 -13.82
N GLU A 61 -2.95 11.97 -14.85
CA GLU A 61 -4.12 11.74 -15.70
C GLU A 61 -5.26 11.07 -14.92
N ALA A 62 -4.93 10.03 -14.15
CA ALA A 62 -5.88 9.37 -13.25
C ALA A 62 -6.50 10.35 -12.23
N LEU A 63 -5.69 11.25 -11.65
CA LEU A 63 -6.17 12.24 -10.69
C LEU A 63 -7.00 13.34 -11.36
N CYS A 64 -6.69 13.73 -12.59
CA CYS A 64 -7.49 14.69 -13.36
C CYS A 64 -8.89 14.14 -13.66
N GLU A 65 -9.00 12.89 -14.14
CA GLU A 65 -10.30 12.27 -14.39
C GLU A 65 -11.09 12.08 -13.10
N LEU A 66 -10.44 11.62 -12.03
CA LEU A 66 -11.07 11.48 -10.73
C LEU A 66 -11.59 12.83 -10.19
N TYR A 67 -10.80 13.89 -10.33
CA TYR A 67 -11.20 15.24 -9.93
C TYR A 67 -12.42 15.72 -10.71
N ARG A 68 -12.46 15.49 -12.02
CA ARG A 68 -13.58 15.86 -12.88
C ARG A 68 -14.87 15.16 -12.44
N ALA A 69 -14.82 13.83 -12.31
CA ALA A 69 -15.98 13.03 -11.89
C ALA A 69 -16.50 13.44 -10.50
N ILE A 70 -15.61 13.66 -9.53
CA ILE A 70 -16.02 14.11 -8.18
C ILE A 70 -16.58 15.53 -8.22
N SER A 71 -15.97 16.43 -8.99
CA SER A 71 -16.45 17.82 -9.10
C SER A 71 -17.86 17.89 -9.71
N GLU A 72 -18.14 17.07 -10.72
CA GLU A 72 -19.48 16.92 -11.29
C GLU A 72 -20.50 16.46 -10.24
N LEU A 73 -20.14 15.45 -9.43
CA LEU A 73 -21.01 14.97 -8.33
C LEU A 73 -21.20 16.02 -7.23
N GLN A 74 -20.15 16.75 -6.86
CA GLN A 74 -20.22 17.83 -5.86
C GLN A 74 -21.11 18.99 -6.33
N ASN A 75 -21.06 19.32 -7.62
CA ASN A 75 -21.91 20.36 -8.21
C ASN A 75 -23.38 19.92 -8.28
N ALA A 76 -23.64 18.65 -8.57
CA ALA A 76 -24.99 18.10 -8.58
C ALA A 76 -25.61 17.97 -7.17
N HIS A 77 -24.76 17.78 -6.15
CA HIS A 77 -25.19 17.56 -4.77
C HIS A 77 -24.34 18.37 -3.77
N PRO A 78 -24.56 19.69 -3.68
CA PRO A 78 -23.76 20.58 -2.83
C PRO A 78 -23.84 20.23 -1.33
N ASP A 79 -24.99 19.72 -0.87
CA ASP A 79 -25.22 19.29 0.52
C ASP A 79 -24.95 17.78 0.74
N GLY A 80 -24.22 17.16 -0.19
CA GLY A 80 -23.82 15.76 -0.11
C GLY A 80 -22.57 15.55 0.74
N LEU A 81 -22.58 14.52 1.59
CA LEU A 81 -21.38 14.05 2.26
C LEU A 81 -20.61 13.10 1.34
N PHE A 82 -19.33 13.40 1.07
CA PHE A 82 -18.48 12.59 0.19
C PHE A 82 -17.43 11.83 0.99
N ILE A 83 -17.44 10.50 0.86
CA ILE A 83 -16.43 9.60 1.42
C ILE A 83 -15.71 8.94 0.25
N ILE A 84 -14.44 9.29 0.06
CA ILE A 84 -13.61 8.71 -0.98
C ILE A 84 -12.63 7.75 -0.31
N ALA A 85 -12.74 6.48 -0.65
CA ALA A 85 -11.93 5.41 -0.09
C ALA A 85 -11.40 4.53 -1.23
N GLY A 86 -10.20 4.01 -1.09
CA GLY A 86 -9.62 3.29 -2.21
C GLY A 86 -8.14 3.01 -2.07
N ASP A 87 -7.63 2.31 -3.08
CA ASP A 87 -6.20 2.13 -3.27
C ASP A 87 -5.73 3.04 -4.39
N TYR A 88 -5.07 4.13 -3.99
CA TYR A 88 -4.55 5.15 -4.88
C TYR A 88 -3.12 4.86 -5.34
N ASN A 89 -2.51 3.75 -4.90
CA ASN A 89 -1.11 3.38 -5.15
C ASN A 89 -0.12 4.55 -4.97
N HIS A 90 0.42 5.08 -6.07
CA HIS A 90 1.40 6.17 -6.11
C HIS A 90 0.77 7.57 -6.22
N ALA A 91 -0.53 7.67 -6.44
CA ALA A 91 -1.23 8.93 -6.58
C ALA A 91 -1.48 9.62 -5.22
N ASN A 92 -1.46 10.96 -5.22
CA ASN A 92 -1.69 11.77 -4.04
C ASN A 92 -2.98 12.57 -4.19
N LEU A 93 -4.06 12.15 -3.52
CA LEU A 93 -5.36 12.83 -3.64
C LEU A 93 -5.35 14.27 -3.11
N LYS A 94 -4.47 14.61 -2.16
CA LYS A 94 -4.41 15.98 -1.62
C LYS A 94 -4.07 17.04 -2.67
N SER A 95 -3.35 16.67 -3.74
CA SER A 95 -2.96 17.63 -4.76
C SER A 95 -4.14 18.11 -5.61
N VAL A 96 -5.19 17.28 -5.75
CA VAL A 96 -6.37 17.59 -6.57
C VAL A 96 -7.62 17.86 -5.73
N LEU A 97 -7.71 17.30 -4.53
CA LEU A 97 -8.87 17.44 -3.64
C LEU A 97 -8.45 18.07 -2.31
N PRO A 98 -8.00 19.34 -2.30
CA PRO A 98 -7.45 19.98 -1.10
C PRO A 98 -8.50 20.21 0.00
N LYS A 99 -9.78 20.29 -0.37
CA LYS A 99 -10.91 20.45 0.57
C LYS A 99 -11.23 19.16 1.34
N PHE A 100 -10.70 18.02 0.91
CA PHE A 100 -10.94 16.74 1.56
C PHE A 100 -9.96 16.48 2.69
N HIS A 101 -10.47 16.06 3.84
CA HIS A 101 -9.65 15.68 4.97
C HIS A 101 -9.15 14.23 4.86
N GLN A 102 -7.88 14.06 4.48
CA GLN A 102 -7.26 12.73 4.42
C GLN A 102 -6.86 12.23 5.82
N ARG A 103 -7.53 11.17 6.29
CA ARG A 103 -7.28 10.56 7.62
C ARG A 103 -5.96 9.79 7.72
N THR A 104 -5.48 9.16 6.65
CA THR A 104 -4.24 8.38 6.65
C THR A 104 -3.10 9.14 5.98
N LYS A 105 -2.02 9.43 6.72
CA LYS A 105 -0.81 10.06 6.17
C LYS A 105 0.26 9.01 5.88
N PRO A 106 1.07 9.16 4.81
CA PRO A 106 2.29 8.37 4.65
C PRO A 106 3.19 8.55 5.88
N VAL A 107 3.79 7.46 6.35
CA VAL A 107 4.69 7.46 7.51
C VAL A 107 6.09 7.17 7.03
N LEU A 108 7.01 8.09 7.31
CA LEU A 108 8.44 7.85 7.14
C LEU A 108 8.89 6.86 8.22
N LYS A 109 9.42 5.72 7.81
CA LYS A 109 9.97 4.70 8.71
C LYS A 109 11.44 4.46 8.38
N GLN A 110 12.25 4.30 9.41
CA GLN A 110 13.59 3.78 9.28
C GLN A 110 13.52 2.26 9.29
N VAL A 111 14.10 1.62 8.28
CA VAL A 111 14.14 0.17 8.17
C VAL A 111 15.59 -0.27 7.98
N LYS A 112 16.03 -1.22 8.82
CA LYS A 112 17.31 -1.89 8.66
C LYS A 112 17.23 -2.83 7.46
N THR A 113 18.13 -2.66 6.50
CA THR A 113 18.21 -3.49 5.29
C THR A 113 19.63 -4.02 5.13
N TRP A 114 19.77 -5.23 4.63
CA TRP A 114 21.07 -5.77 4.23
C TRP A 114 21.49 -5.22 2.85
N PRO A 115 22.62 -4.52 2.74
CA PRO A 115 23.16 -4.08 1.46
C PRO A 115 23.71 -5.27 0.64
N ALA A 116 24.01 -5.01 -0.63
CA ALA A 116 24.73 -5.98 -1.46
C ALA A 116 26.10 -6.30 -0.80
N GLY A 117 26.44 -7.59 -0.71
CA GLY A 117 27.67 -8.05 -0.05
C GLY A 117 27.58 -8.22 1.47
N ALA A 118 26.48 -7.82 2.13
CA ALA A 118 26.32 -8.01 3.58
C ALA A 118 26.34 -9.48 4.02
N ILE A 119 25.90 -10.38 3.13
CA ILE A 119 25.93 -11.82 3.39
C ILE A 119 27.39 -12.29 3.42
N SER A 120 28.19 -11.92 2.42
CA SER A 120 29.61 -12.28 2.34
C SER A 120 30.41 -11.72 3.51
N ALA A 121 30.27 -10.42 3.79
CA ALA A 121 30.95 -9.79 4.93
C ALA A 121 30.60 -10.44 6.27
N ARG A 122 29.37 -10.95 6.42
CA ARG A 122 28.94 -11.68 7.61
C ARG A 122 29.55 -13.07 7.70
N GLN A 123 29.66 -13.78 6.57
CA GLN A 123 30.34 -15.08 6.52
C GLN A 123 31.80 -14.93 6.92
N ASP A 124 32.51 -13.98 6.31
CA ASP A 124 33.91 -13.69 6.62
C ASP A 124 34.12 -13.37 8.11
N CYS A 125 33.23 -12.56 8.70
CA CYS A 125 33.26 -12.20 10.11
C CYS A 125 33.17 -13.44 11.03
N PHE A 126 32.26 -14.38 10.73
CA PHE A 126 32.06 -15.59 11.53
C PHE A 126 33.16 -16.62 11.36
N GLU A 127 33.76 -16.71 10.17
CA GLU A 127 34.90 -17.58 9.91
C GLU A 127 36.16 -17.13 10.64
N CYS A 128 36.32 -15.82 10.86
CA CYS A 128 37.46 -15.25 11.58
C CYS A 128 37.21 -15.10 13.10
N THR A 129 36.01 -15.45 13.58
CA THR A 129 35.68 -15.34 15.01
C THR A 129 36.27 -16.51 15.78
N ASP A 130 37.09 -16.21 16.79
CA ASP A 130 37.45 -17.20 17.80
C ASP A 130 36.26 -17.41 18.73
N TRP A 131 35.58 -18.55 18.61
CA TRP A 131 34.38 -18.85 19.42
C TRP A 131 34.73 -19.32 20.84
N ASP A 132 35.96 -19.82 21.05
CA ASP A 132 36.38 -20.32 22.35
C ASP A 132 36.59 -19.18 23.35
N MET A 133 36.90 -17.96 22.88
CA MET A 133 36.99 -16.77 23.72
C MET A 133 35.72 -16.51 24.54
N PHE A 134 34.53 -16.80 24.00
CA PHE A 134 33.25 -16.61 24.70
C PHE A 134 33.07 -17.64 25.81
N ARG A 135 33.50 -18.88 25.55
CA ARG A 135 33.45 -19.98 26.52
C ARG A 135 34.41 -19.74 27.67
N GLU A 136 35.62 -19.30 27.36
CA GLU A 136 36.64 -18.97 28.36
C GLU A 136 36.21 -17.80 29.23
N ALA A 137 35.64 -16.74 28.63
CA ALA A 137 35.13 -15.58 29.37
C ALA A 137 33.99 -15.93 30.35
N ALA A 138 33.15 -16.89 30.00
CA ALA A 138 32.05 -17.35 30.86
C ALA A 138 32.46 -18.46 31.86
N THR A 139 33.72 -18.86 31.89
CA THR A 139 34.20 -19.96 32.76
C THR A 139 34.91 -19.43 34.00
N ASN A 140 34.32 -19.68 35.17
CA ASN A 140 34.92 -19.38 36.46
C ASN A 140 35.50 -20.66 37.08
N GLY A 141 36.80 -20.87 36.86
CA GLY A 141 37.51 -22.07 37.33
C GLY A 141 37.11 -23.32 36.54
N LYS A 142 36.25 -24.17 37.11
CA LYS A 142 35.80 -25.43 36.47
C LYS A 142 34.34 -25.40 36.02
N THR A 143 33.65 -24.28 36.28
CA THR A 143 32.21 -24.14 36.04
C THR A 143 32.00 -23.05 35.00
N THR A 144 31.36 -23.41 33.88
CA THR A 144 30.97 -22.46 32.84
C THR A 144 29.56 -21.95 33.14
N ASP A 145 29.39 -20.64 33.22
CA ASP A 145 28.08 -20.00 33.28
C ASP A 145 27.45 -20.01 31.89
N LEU A 146 26.40 -20.81 31.74
CA LEU A 146 25.73 -20.98 30.45
C LEU A 146 24.94 -19.73 30.04
N GLU A 147 24.38 -19.00 31.00
CA GLU A 147 23.61 -17.78 30.70
C GLU A 147 24.55 -16.67 30.23
N GLU A 148 25.71 -16.53 30.87
CA GLU A 148 26.75 -15.59 30.45
C GLU A 148 27.30 -15.92 29.06
N TYR A 149 27.55 -17.21 28.78
CA TYR A 149 27.96 -17.66 27.46
C TYR A 149 26.90 -17.38 26.38
N ILE A 150 25.63 -17.73 26.63
CA ILE A 150 24.54 -17.50 25.66
C ILE A 150 24.32 -16.01 25.44
N SER A 151 24.36 -15.21 26.51
CA SER A 151 24.19 -13.76 26.44
C SER A 151 25.31 -13.11 25.63
N SER A 152 26.57 -13.48 25.87
CA SER A 152 27.73 -12.93 25.16
C SER A 152 27.73 -13.31 23.67
N VAL A 153 27.46 -14.56 23.33
CA VAL A 153 27.32 -15.03 21.93
C VAL A 153 26.16 -14.33 21.22
N THR A 154 25.00 -14.23 21.87
CA THR A 154 23.82 -13.56 21.30
C THR A 154 24.07 -12.07 21.06
N SER A 155 24.75 -11.42 22.01
CA SER A 155 25.17 -10.02 21.90
C SER A 155 26.12 -9.82 20.72
N TYR A 156 27.13 -10.68 20.58
CA TYR A 156 28.06 -10.64 19.46
C TYR A 156 27.36 -10.83 18.11
N ILE A 157 26.50 -11.83 17.97
CA ILE A 157 25.74 -12.06 16.73
C ILE A 157 24.85 -10.85 16.40
N SER A 158 24.20 -10.27 17.41
CA SER A 158 23.38 -9.07 17.24
C SER A 158 24.22 -7.88 16.78
N LYS A 159 25.43 -7.73 17.33
CA LYS A 159 26.39 -6.70 16.91
C LYS A 159 26.85 -6.90 15.48
N CYS A 160 27.21 -8.13 15.08
CA CYS A 160 27.56 -8.44 13.70
C CYS A 160 26.41 -8.15 12.72
N ILE A 161 25.17 -8.45 13.11
CA ILE A 161 23.98 -8.10 12.31
C ILE A 161 23.89 -6.59 12.16
N ASP A 162 24.05 -5.84 13.26
CA ASP A 162 23.94 -4.40 13.25
C ASP A 162 25.02 -3.72 12.40
N ASP A 163 26.26 -4.21 12.47
CA ASP A 163 27.40 -3.67 11.73
C ASP A 163 27.29 -3.85 10.21
N VAL A 164 26.63 -4.92 9.75
CA VAL A 164 26.37 -5.14 8.32
C VAL A 164 25.02 -4.57 7.85
N THR A 165 24.13 -4.16 8.76
CA THR A 165 22.85 -3.55 8.38
C THR A 165 23.00 -2.06 8.14
N ILE A 166 22.40 -1.58 7.06
CA ILE A 166 22.26 -0.15 6.81
C ILE A 166 20.85 0.31 7.15
N SER A 167 20.74 1.46 7.82
CA SER A 167 19.45 2.11 8.05
C SER A 167 19.03 2.85 6.79
N LYS A 168 17.87 2.51 6.26
CA LYS A 168 17.28 3.16 5.08
C LYS A 168 15.94 3.76 5.44
N SER A 169 15.75 5.03 5.09
CA SER A 169 14.46 5.68 5.22
C SER A 169 13.54 5.24 4.09
N ILE A 170 12.37 4.73 4.45
CA ILE A 170 11.32 4.38 3.51
C ILE A 170 10.02 5.10 3.89
N THR A 171 9.33 5.61 2.88
CA THR A 171 7.98 6.14 3.07
C THR A 171 6.99 4.98 2.93
N THR A 172 6.44 4.52 4.05
CA THR A 172 5.41 3.49 4.08
C THR A 172 4.03 4.11 4.00
N ARG A 173 3.18 3.57 3.11
CA ARG A 173 1.76 3.94 3.00
C ARG A 173 0.91 2.82 3.57
N SER A 174 -0.30 3.13 4.06
CA SER A 174 -1.21 2.15 4.66
C SER A 174 -1.53 0.97 3.72
N ASN A 175 -1.53 1.22 2.40
CA ASN A 175 -1.77 0.24 1.34
C ASN A 175 -0.50 -0.51 0.87
N GLN A 176 0.70 -0.17 1.36
CA GLN A 176 1.94 -0.77 0.89
C GLN A 176 2.20 -2.10 1.60
N LYS A 177 1.59 -3.17 1.07
CA LYS A 177 1.69 -4.52 1.65
C LYS A 177 3.16 -5.01 1.63
N PRO A 178 3.64 -5.72 2.67
CA PRO A 178 5.06 -6.14 2.76
C PRO A 178 5.56 -6.96 1.56
N TRP A 179 4.66 -7.70 0.91
CA TRP A 179 4.97 -8.51 -0.27
C TRP A 179 4.99 -7.74 -1.61
N MET A 180 4.57 -6.46 -1.64
CA MET A 180 4.60 -5.61 -2.85
C MET A 180 6.01 -5.04 -3.13
N THR A 181 6.93 -5.92 -3.51
CA THR A 181 8.33 -5.58 -3.80
C THR A 181 8.50 -4.89 -5.16
N ALA A 182 9.70 -4.34 -5.44
CA ALA A 182 10.04 -3.81 -6.77
C ALA A 182 9.89 -4.88 -7.87
N LYS A 183 10.29 -6.12 -7.59
CA LYS A 183 10.13 -7.27 -8.50
C LYS A 183 8.66 -7.58 -8.77
N VAL A 184 7.83 -7.65 -7.74
CA VAL A 184 6.38 -7.88 -7.89
C VAL A 184 5.72 -6.77 -8.71
N ARG A 185 6.09 -5.50 -8.46
CA ARG A 185 5.61 -4.37 -9.27
C ARG A 185 6.03 -4.45 -10.73
N ALA A 186 7.27 -4.88 -11.01
CA ALA A 186 7.73 -5.09 -12.39
C ALA A 186 6.91 -6.18 -13.08
N LEU A 187 6.67 -7.31 -12.39
CA LEU A 187 5.87 -8.42 -12.91
C LEU A 187 4.40 -8.01 -13.20
N LEU A 188 3.78 -7.25 -12.30
CA LEU A 188 2.42 -6.74 -12.51
C LEU A 188 2.35 -5.83 -13.74
N LYS A 189 3.31 -4.91 -13.90
CA LYS A 189 3.39 -4.04 -15.09
C LYS A 189 3.54 -4.83 -16.39
N SER A 190 4.36 -5.89 -16.39
CA SER A 190 4.53 -6.75 -17.55
C SER A 190 3.26 -7.56 -17.88
N ARG A 191 2.48 -7.94 -16.86
CA ARG A 191 1.21 -8.66 -17.05
C ARG A 191 0.13 -7.77 -17.65
N ASP A 192 -0.01 -6.54 -17.15
CA ASP A 192 -1.02 -5.59 -17.61
C ASP A 192 -0.86 -5.25 -19.11
N TRP A 193 0.36 -5.37 -19.68
CA TRP A 193 0.63 -5.16 -21.10
C TRP A 193 0.13 -6.30 -22.02
N ILE A 194 -0.12 -7.52 -21.50
CA ILE A 194 -0.42 -8.71 -22.34
C ILE A 194 -1.90 -8.78 -22.77
N SER A 195 -2.74 -7.77 -22.50
CA SER A 195 -4.18 -7.81 -22.79
C SER A 195 -4.67 -6.85 -23.90
N PRO A 196 -4.14 -6.91 -25.14
CA PRO A 196 -4.96 -6.52 -26.31
C PRO A 196 -5.29 -7.69 -27.26
N GLU A 197 -4.63 -8.85 -27.13
CA GLU A 197 -4.70 -9.92 -28.15
C GLU A 197 -5.78 -10.99 -27.90
N LEU A 198 -6.55 -10.90 -26.81
CA LEU A 198 -7.63 -11.85 -26.51
C LEU A 198 -9.03 -11.35 -26.90
N GLU A 199 -9.17 -10.11 -27.35
CA GLU A 199 -10.48 -9.54 -27.77
C GLU A 199 -10.82 -9.82 -29.26
N THR A 200 -9.91 -10.40 -30.05
CA THR A 200 -10.12 -10.69 -31.49
C THR A 200 -10.42 -12.15 -31.81
N ARG A 201 -10.70 -12.99 -30.81
CA ARG A 201 -11.07 -14.39 -31.01
C ARG A 201 -12.21 -14.84 -30.09
N MET A 202 -13.39 -14.27 -30.31
CA MET A 202 -14.63 -15.04 -30.16
C MET A 202 -15.52 -14.75 -31.38
N PRO A 203 -15.99 -15.78 -32.11
CA PRO A 203 -16.89 -15.62 -33.25
C PRO A 203 -18.27 -15.11 -32.83
#